data_AF-A0A7S1NKB3-F1
#
_entry.id   AF-A0A7S1NKB3-F1
#
_cell.length_a   1.000
_cell.length_b   1.000
_cell.length_c   1.000
_cell.angle_alpha   90.00
_cell.angle_beta   90.00
_cell.angle_gamma   90.00
#
_symmetry.space_group_name_H-M   'P 1'
#
loop_
_entity.id
_entity.type
_entity.pdbx_description
1 polymer ?
#
loop_
_entity_poly.entity_id
_entity_poly.type
_entity_poly.pdbx_seq_one_letter_code
_entity_poly.pdbx_strand_id
1 'polypeptide(L)'
;GFDFGAQAIASHGWDKVKAALLQYQSVHGDLRVPFRFVIPEDGQWQPELWGMRLGLTVYNIRNKESYSEHRAELEEMGFDFGAQAIASHGWDKVKAALLQYRSVHGDLLVPYLFVIPEDGQWQPELWGMRLGLTVDRIRNQETYSDHRAELEE
;
A
#
# COMPACT_ATOMS: atom_id res chain seq x y z
N GLY A 1 14.22 -30.66 16.93
CA GLY A 1 13.65 -29.54 17.67
C GLY A 1 14.16 -28.26 17.04
N PHE A 2 13.27 -27.47 16.45
CA PHE A 2 13.57 -26.11 16.05
C PHE A 2 12.61 -25.23 16.83
N ASP A 3 13.16 -24.61 17.86
CA ASP A 3 12.48 -23.66 18.73
C ASP A 3 12.17 -22.43 17.87
N PHE A 4 10.97 -22.37 17.32
CA PHE A 4 10.40 -21.11 16.83
C PHE A 4 10.04 -20.30 18.07
N GLY A 5 11.09 -19.80 18.73
CA GLY A 5 10.96 -18.88 19.82
C GLY A 5 10.03 -17.77 19.37
N ALA A 6 8.88 -17.70 20.01
CA ALA A 6 7.99 -16.57 20.02
C ALA A 6 8.77 -15.38 20.60
N GLN A 7 9.71 -14.83 19.84
CA GLN A 7 10.16 -13.47 20.04
C GLN A 7 8.94 -12.63 19.71
N ALA A 8 8.27 -12.17 20.78
CA ALA A 8 7.39 -11.02 20.73
C ALA A 8 8.06 -10.02 19.78
N ILE A 9 7.43 -9.79 18.63
CA ILE A 9 7.93 -8.85 17.63
C ILE A 9 7.84 -7.52 18.34
N ALA A 10 8.97 -7.05 18.89
CA ALA A 10 9.01 -5.75 19.52
C ALA A 10 8.54 -4.75 18.46
N SER A 11 7.39 -4.14 18.71
CA SER A 11 6.98 -2.93 18.01
C SER A 11 8.14 -1.96 18.19
N HIS A 12 8.90 -1.73 17.12
CA HIS A 12 9.93 -0.71 17.16
C HIS A 12 9.19 0.64 17.29
N GLY A 13 9.78 1.62 17.96
CA GLY A 13 9.20 2.97 17.97
C GLY A 13 8.95 3.44 16.53
N TRP A 14 7.82 4.10 16.29
CA TRP A 14 7.43 4.56 14.96
C TRP A 14 8.55 5.36 14.28
N ASP A 15 9.24 6.22 15.01
CA ASP A 15 10.36 7.01 14.50
C ASP A 15 11.45 6.16 13.86
N LYS A 16 11.77 4.99 14.45
CA LYS A 16 12.77 4.07 13.89
C LYS A 16 12.27 3.40 12.61
N VAL A 17 10.99 3.03 12.58
CA VAL A 17 10.37 2.43 11.38
C VAL A 17 10.32 3.45 10.26
N LYS A 18 9.89 4.68 10.54
CA LYS A 18 9.85 5.80 9.60
C LYS A 18 11.25 6.10 9.05
N ALA A 19 12.26 6.23 9.92
CA ALA A 19 13.64 6.46 9.50
C ALA A 19 14.16 5.33 8.59
N ALA A 20 13.89 4.07 8.94
CA ALA A 20 14.27 2.92 8.13
C ALA A 20 13.58 2.91 6.75
N LEU A 21 12.30 3.25 6.66
CA LEU A 21 11.57 3.34 5.40
C LEU A 21 12.12 4.46 4.50
N LEU A 22 12.36 5.65 5.06
CA LEU A 22 12.93 6.79 4.32
C LEU A 22 14.34 6.47 3.81
N GLN A 23 15.17 5.82 4.63
CA GLN A 23 16.51 5.42 4.21
C GLN A 23 16.46 4.33 3.13
N TYR A 24 15.56 3.35 3.26
CA TYR A 24 15.32 2.35 2.23
C TYR A 24 14.93 3.00 0.90
N GLN A 25 13.98 3.95 0.94
CA GLN A 25 13.55 4.69 -0.25
C GLN A 25 14.69 5.50 -0.88
N SER A 26 15.55 6.12 -0.07
CA SER A 26 16.73 6.86 -0.56
C SER A 26 17.73 5.93 -1.28
N VAL A 27 17.95 4.73 -0.75
CA VAL A 27 18.92 3.76 -1.30
C VAL A 27 18.36 3.02 -2.53
N HIS A 28 17.08 2.67 -2.52
CA HIS A 28 16.46 1.78 -3.51
C HIS A 28 15.50 2.49 -4.48
N GLY A 29 15.05 3.70 -4.18
CA GLY A 29 14.11 4.48 -4.99
C GLY A 29 12.64 4.10 -4.82
N ASP A 30 12.31 3.10 -3.99
CA ASP A 30 10.94 2.68 -3.71
C ASP A 30 10.77 2.13 -2.28
N LEU A 31 9.54 1.76 -1.90
CA LEU A 31 9.19 1.17 -0.60
C LEU A 31 8.76 -0.30 -0.72
N ARG A 32 9.21 -1.01 -1.75
CA ARG A 32 8.93 -2.44 -1.99
C ARG A 32 9.95 -3.32 -1.26
N VAL A 33 9.98 -3.16 0.05
CA VAL A 33 10.90 -3.92 0.91
C VAL A 33 10.62 -5.43 0.82
N PRO A 34 11.62 -6.28 0.48
CA PRO A 34 11.48 -7.73 0.48
C PRO A 34 11.20 -8.26 1.89
N PHE A 35 10.36 -9.31 2.02
CA PHE A 35 9.96 -9.87 3.32
C PHE A 35 11.14 -10.23 4.24
N ARG A 36 12.22 -10.79 3.67
CA ARG A 36 13.41 -11.22 4.43
C ARG A 36 14.47 -10.12 4.58
N PHE A 37 14.18 -8.89 4.15
CA PHE A 37 15.15 -7.80 4.22
C PHE A 37 15.44 -7.44 5.69
N VAL A 38 16.72 -7.47 6.02
CA VAL A 38 17.28 -7.05 7.30
C VAL A 38 18.28 -5.94 6.99
N ILE A 39 18.21 -4.85 7.74
CA ILE A 39 19.10 -3.71 7.55
C ILE A 39 20.55 -4.17 7.80
N PRO A 40 21.46 -4.03 6.80
CA PRO A 40 22.86 -4.43 6.96
C PRO A 40 23.63 -3.45 7.86
N GLU A 41 24.71 -3.94 8.44
CA GLU A 41 25.69 -3.15 9.19
C GLU A 41 26.66 -2.45 8.25
N ASP A 42 26.13 -1.57 7.38
CA ASP A 42 26.93 -0.82 6.42
C ASP A 42 26.73 0.69 6.57
N GLY A 43 27.67 1.46 6.04
CA GLY A 43 27.72 2.92 6.19
C GLY A 43 26.57 3.67 5.50
N GLN A 44 25.74 2.99 4.69
CA GLN A 44 24.55 3.59 4.09
C GLN A 44 23.36 3.65 5.06
N TRP A 45 23.45 3.00 6.22
CA TRP A 45 22.40 2.94 7.23
C TRP A 45 22.86 3.50 8.57
N GLN A 46 21.93 4.11 9.31
CA GLN A 46 22.21 4.54 10.68
C GLN A 46 22.47 3.32 11.58
N PRO A 47 23.52 3.35 12.44
CA PRO A 47 23.86 2.23 13.32
C PRO A 47 22.71 1.74 14.20
N GLU A 48 21.79 2.64 14.57
CA GLU A 48 20.63 2.34 15.40
C GLU A 48 19.53 1.51 14.71
N LEU A 49 19.63 1.38 13.38
CA LEU A 49 18.72 0.63 12.52
C LEU A 49 19.28 -0.74 12.13
N TRP A 50 20.57 -0.97 12.34
CA TRP A 50 21.24 -2.22 11.97
C TRP A 50 20.57 -3.45 12.61
N GLY A 51 20.44 -4.52 11.82
CA GLY A 51 19.79 -5.76 12.27
C GLY A 51 18.26 -5.68 12.36
N MET A 52 17.64 -4.51 12.11
CA MET A 52 16.18 -4.40 12.05
C MET A 52 15.64 -5.24 10.89
N ARG A 53 14.65 -6.09 11.19
CA ARG A 53 13.91 -6.89 10.21
C ARG A 53 12.86 -6.04 9.49
N LEU A 54 13.30 -5.01 8.75
CA LEU A 54 12.42 -4.06 8.08
C LEU A 54 11.42 -4.74 7.13
N GLY A 55 11.83 -5.82 6.45
CA GLY A 55 10.94 -6.61 5.60
C GLY A 55 9.74 -7.23 6.34
N LEU A 56 9.96 -7.70 7.57
CA LEU A 56 8.91 -8.24 8.43
C LEU A 56 8.00 -7.12 8.96
N THR A 57 8.57 -5.97 9.30
CA THR A 57 7.79 -4.78 9.71
C THR A 57 6.86 -4.33 8.61
N VAL A 58 7.37 -4.19 7.37
CA VAL A 58 6.59 -3.82 6.18
C VAL A 58 5.48 -4.84 5.91
N TYR A 59 5.76 -6.14 6.06
CA TYR A 59 4.73 -7.17 5.95
C TYR A 59 3.63 -7.01 6.99
N ASN A 60 3.98 -6.71 8.25
CA ASN A 60 2.99 -6.50 9.31
C ASN A 60 2.16 -5.22 9.11
N ILE A 61 2.77 -4.14 8.62
CA ILE A 61 2.03 -2.92 8.21
C ILE A 61 0.98 -3.27 7.16
N ARG A 62 1.35 -4.06 6.14
CA ARG A 62 0.47 -4.42 5.02
C ARG A 62 -0.62 -5.45 5.35
N ASN A 63 -0.42 -6.31 6.34
CA ASN A 63 -1.27 -7.51 6.54
C ASN A 63 -1.84 -7.64 7.95
N LYS A 64 -1.37 -6.85 8.92
CA LYS A 64 -1.76 -6.97 10.34
C LYS A 64 -2.13 -5.64 10.97
N GLU A 65 -2.35 -4.60 10.16
CA GLU A 65 -2.73 -3.25 10.61
C GLU A 65 -1.77 -2.65 11.66
N SER A 66 -0.51 -3.11 11.64
CA SER A 66 0.51 -2.57 12.51
C SER A 66 0.79 -1.11 12.12
N TYR A 67 0.92 -0.21 13.10
CA TYR A 67 1.12 1.23 12.87
C TYR A 67 -0.03 1.90 12.10
N SER A 68 -1.27 1.41 12.27
CA SER A 68 -2.46 2.00 11.65
C SER A 68 -2.68 3.47 12.03
N GLU A 69 -2.26 3.88 13.23
CA GLU A 69 -2.26 5.28 13.68
C GLU A 69 -1.37 6.21 12.83
N HIS A 70 -0.37 5.65 12.15
CA HIS A 70 0.56 6.37 11.26
C HIS A 70 0.27 6.15 9.77
N ARG A 71 -0.93 5.67 9.45
CA ARG A 71 -1.32 5.39 8.07
C ARG A 71 -1.19 6.61 7.15
N ALA A 72 -1.63 7.77 7.59
CA ALA A 72 -1.53 9.01 6.80
C ALA A 72 -0.08 9.37 6.49
N GLU A 73 0.84 9.20 7.45
CA GLU A 73 2.28 9.43 7.22
C GLU A 73 2.87 8.42 6.24
N LEU A 74 2.46 7.15 6.33
CA LEU A 74 2.86 6.11 5.37
C LEU A 74 2.37 6.45 3.96
N GLU A 75 1.13 6.91 3.81
CA GLU A 75 0.56 7.33 2.53
C GLU A 75 1.29 8.55 1.96
N GLU A 76 1.63 9.55 2.80
CA GLU A 76 2.42 10.73 2.40
C GLU A 76 3.82 10.34 1.90
N MET A 77 4.45 9.32 2.52
CA MET A 77 5.73 8.77 2.06
C MET A 77 5.63 7.94 0.76
N GLY A 78 4.42 7.73 0.25
CA GLY A 78 4.16 6.90 -0.93
C GLY A 78 4.19 5.39 -0.64
N PHE A 79 3.97 4.99 0.62
CA PHE A 79 3.97 3.58 1.01
C PHE A 79 2.84 2.80 0.33
N ASP A 80 3.21 1.73 -0.36
CA ASP A 80 2.23 0.84 -0.98
C ASP A 80 1.66 -0.13 0.07
N PHE A 81 0.42 0.13 0.50
CA PHE A 81 -0.35 -0.77 1.37
C PHE A 81 -0.90 -2.00 0.64
N GLY A 82 -0.71 -2.11 -0.68
CA GLY A 82 -1.25 -3.22 -1.45
C GLY A 82 -2.79 -3.29 -1.33
N ALA A 83 -3.33 -4.45 -0.92
CA ALA A 83 -4.77 -4.73 -0.85
C ALA A 83 -5.52 -3.86 0.16
N GLN A 84 -4.84 -3.41 1.21
CA GLN A 84 -5.46 -2.64 2.30
C GLN A 84 -5.75 -1.18 1.94
N ALA A 85 -4.98 -0.55 1.03
CA ALA A 85 -5.33 0.79 0.50
C ALA A 85 -6.64 0.75 -0.26
N ILE A 86 -6.93 -0.38 -0.91
CA ILE A 86 -8.09 -0.53 -1.79
C ILE A 86 -9.36 -0.81 -1.00
N ALA A 87 -9.27 -1.67 0.03
CA ALA A 87 -10.39 -1.97 0.91
C ALA A 87 -10.86 -0.76 1.75
N SER A 88 -9.99 0.24 1.98
CA SER A 88 -10.35 1.42 2.80
C SER A 88 -11.07 2.53 2.04
N HIS A 89 -11.09 2.51 0.71
CA HIS A 89 -11.77 3.58 -0.04
C HIS A 89 -13.29 3.51 0.10
N GLY A 90 -13.85 2.37 0.50
CA GLY A 90 -15.29 2.12 0.50
C GLY A 90 -15.82 1.93 -0.93
N TRP A 91 -16.83 1.08 -1.09
CA TRP A 91 -17.37 0.74 -2.41
C TRP A 91 -17.86 2.00 -3.16
N ASP A 92 -18.46 2.95 -2.46
CA ASP A 92 -18.97 4.19 -3.06
C ASP A 92 -17.90 5.01 -3.77
N LYS A 93 -16.70 5.15 -3.19
CA LYS A 93 -15.60 5.89 -3.85
C LYS A 93 -15.07 5.13 -5.05
N VAL A 94 -14.96 3.81 -4.95
CA VAL A 94 -14.52 2.95 -6.06
C VAL A 94 -15.53 3.03 -7.21
N LYS A 95 -16.82 2.96 -6.91
CA LYS A 95 -17.91 3.12 -7.89
C LYS A 95 -17.87 4.51 -8.54
N ALA A 96 -17.73 5.58 -7.76
CA ALA A 96 -17.61 6.93 -8.29
C ALA A 96 -16.40 7.08 -9.24
N ALA A 97 -15.24 6.53 -8.86
CA ALA A 97 -14.05 6.50 -9.71
C ALA A 97 -14.26 5.71 -11.02
N LEU A 98 -14.97 4.58 -10.98
CA LEU A 98 -15.25 3.78 -12.17
C LEU A 98 -16.22 4.47 -13.13
N LEU A 99 -17.27 5.11 -12.60
CA LEU A 99 -18.22 5.88 -13.39
C LEU A 99 -17.53 7.07 -14.06
N GLN A 100 -16.62 7.75 -13.35
CA GLN A 100 -15.85 8.86 -13.88
C GLN A 100 -14.84 8.37 -14.94
N TYR A 101 -14.16 7.24 -14.70
CA TYR A 101 -13.30 6.61 -15.70
C TYR A 101 -14.06 6.30 -17.00
N ARG A 102 -15.26 5.69 -16.90
CA ARG A 102 -16.13 5.42 -18.06
C ARG A 102 -16.54 6.69 -18.80
N SER A 103 -16.81 7.78 -18.07
CA SER A 103 -17.15 9.08 -18.67
C SER A 103 -15.98 9.68 -19.45
N VAL A 104 -14.76 9.57 -18.92
CA VAL A 104 -13.54 10.15 -19.53
C VAL A 104 -12.99 9.29 -20.67
N HIS A 105 -12.97 7.97 -20.50
CA HIS A 105 -12.30 7.03 -21.40
C HIS A 105 -13.27 6.23 -22.31
N GLY A 106 -14.57 6.20 -21.98
CA GLY A 106 -15.59 5.51 -22.76
C GLY A 106 -15.73 4.01 -22.47
N ASP A 107 -14.83 3.44 -21.68
CA ASP A 107 -14.85 2.03 -21.28
C ASP A 107 -14.47 1.83 -19.80
N LEU A 108 -14.48 0.58 -19.33
CA LEU A 108 -14.04 0.18 -17.99
C LEU A 108 -12.75 -0.66 -18.04
N LEU A 109 -11.97 -0.57 -19.13
CA LEU A 109 -10.69 -1.26 -19.28
C LEU A 109 -9.58 -0.46 -18.61
N VAL A 110 -9.72 -0.27 -17.30
CA VAL A 110 -8.76 0.47 -16.48
C VAL A 110 -7.40 -0.25 -16.52
N PRO A 111 -6.31 0.42 -16.97
CA PRO A 111 -4.97 -0.15 -16.96
C PRO A 111 -4.54 -0.53 -15.53
N TYR A 112 -3.83 -1.64 -15.37
CA TYR A 112 -3.39 -2.14 -14.05
C TYR A 112 -2.66 -1.08 -13.19
N LEU A 113 -1.83 -0.24 -13.81
CA LEU A 113 -1.08 0.82 -13.13
C LEU A 113 -1.77 2.18 -13.15
N PHE A 114 -3.04 2.26 -13.53
CA PHE A 114 -3.76 3.53 -13.60
C PHE A 114 -3.97 4.13 -12.21
N VAL A 115 -3.51 5.36 -12.05
CA VAL A 115 -3.70 6.20 -10.86
C VAL A 115 -4.48 7.42 -11.29
N ILE A 116 -5.51 7.77 -10.52
CA ILE A 116 -6.35 8.93 -10.81
C ILE A 116 -5.49 10.20 -10.72
N PRO A 117 -5.33 10.96 -11.82
CA PRO A 117 -4.56 12.19 -11.83
C PRO A 117 -5.27 13.31 -11.07
N GLU A 118 -4.48 14.25 -10.53
CA GLU A 118 -4.95 15.48 -9.90
C GLU A 118 -5.37 16.52 -10.95
N ASP A 119 -6.34 16.16 -11.78
CA ASP A 119 -6.89 17.06 -12.80
C ASP A 119 -8.37 17.38 -12.53
N GLY A 120 -8.86 18.45 -13.16
CA GLY A 120 -10.23 18.93 -13.00
C GLY A 120 -11.31 18.02 -13.60
N GLN A 121 -10.93 16.93 -14.29
CA GLN A 121 -11.85 15.92 -14.79
C GLN A 121 -12.21 14.88 -13.72
N TRP A 122 -11.48 14.84 -12.59
CA TRP A 122 -11.70 13.94 -11.47
C TRP A 122 -12.11 14.68 -10.20
N GLN A 123 -12.94 14.03 -9.37
CA GLN A 123 -13.25 14.58 -8.05
C GLN A 123 -11.98 14.61 -7.18
N PRO A 124 -11.70 15.71 -6.44
CA PRO A 124 -10.51 15.82 -5.61
C PRO A 124 -10.35 14.70 -4.58
N GLU A 125 -11.45 14.14 -4.11
CA GLU A 125 -11.49 13.03 -3.16
C GLU A 125 -11.04 11.68 -3.74
N LEU A 126 -10.92 11.60 -5.07
CA LEU A 126 -10.51 10.40 -5.81
C LEU A 126 -9.07 10.50 -6.31
N TRP A 127 -8.45 11.68 -6.24
CA TRP A 127 -7.09 11.89 -6.69
C TRP A 127 -6.09 10.98 -5.97
N GLY A 128 -5.11 10.47 -6.72
CA GLY A 128 -4.11 9.54 -6.21
C GLY A 128 -4.62 8.11 -5.98
N MET A 129 -5.92 7.84 -6.16
CA MET A 129 -6.45 6.48 -6.06
C MET A 129 -5.88 5.60 -7.17
N ARG A 130 -5.32 4.46 -6.79
CA ARG A 130 -4.78 3.45 -7.72
C ARG A 130 -5.89 2.59 -8.30
N LEU A 131 -6.80 3.22 -9.04
CA LEU A 131 -8.01 2.61 -9.59
C LEU A 131 -7.71 1.34 -10.42
N GLY A 132 -6.59 1.30 -11.15
CA GLY A 132 -6.15 0.13 -11.90
C GLY A 132 -5.94 -1.12 -11.04
N LEU A 133 -5.24 -0.97 -9.92
CA LEU A 133 -5.03 -2.05 -8.95
C LEU A 133 -6.35 -2.42 -8.25
N THR A 134 -7.24 -1.45 -8.07
CA THR A 134 -8.56 -1.66 -7.45
C THR A 134 -9.40 -2.57 -8.33
N VAL A 135 -9.47 -2.26 -9.62
CA VAL A 135 -10.21 -3.04 -10.62
C VAL A 135 -9.61 -4.41 -10.81
N ASP A 136 -8.29 -4.53 -10.90
CA ASP A 136 -7.62 -5.84 -11.00
C ASP A 136 -7.99 -6.75 -9.83
N ARG A 137 -8.02 -6.21 -8.60
CA ARG A 137 -8.43 -6.99 -7.43
C ARG A 137 -9.92 -7.32 -7.42
N ILE A 138 -10.81 -6.43 -7.84
CA ILE A 138 -12.23 -6.75 -7.99
C ILE A 138 -12.42 -7.89 -9.01
N ARG A 139 -11.62 -7.91 -10.07
CA ARG A 139 -11.66 -8.94 -11.12
C ARG A 139 -11.04 -10.27 -10.68
N ASN A 140 -9.96 -10.23 -9.90
CA ASN A 140 -9.13 -11.39 -9.56
C ASN A 140 -9.30 -11.92 -8.11
N GLN A 141 -9.97 -11.19 -7.22
CA GLN A 141 -10.17 -11.54 -5.80
C GLN A 141 -11.66 -11.45 -5.42
N GLU A 142 -12.11 -12.18 -4.39
CA GLU A 142 -13.51 -12.16 -3.88
C GLU A 142 -13.94 -10.81 -3.23
N THR A 143 -13.10 -9.77 -3.31
CA THR A 143 -13.36 -8.46 -2.72
C THR A 143 -14.39 -7.70 -3.58
N TYR A 144 -15.52 -7.32 -2.99
CA TYR A 144 -16.70 -6.75 -3.69
C TYR A 144 -17.32 -7.68 -4.75
N SER A 145 -17.19 -9.00 -4.58
CA SER A 145 -17.80 -10.00 -5.46
C SER A 145 -19.33 -9.81 -5.62
N ASP A 146 -20.03 -9.36 -4.57
CA ASP A 146 -21.45 -9.00 -4.60
C ASP A 146 -21.77 -7.84 -5.56
N HIS A 147 -20.82 -6.95 -5.84
CA HIS A 147 -21.02 -5.76 -6.67
C HIS A 147 -20.45 -5.88 -8.08
N ARG A 148 -19.92 -7.05 -8.46
CA ARG A 148 -19.37 -7.30 -9.80
C ARG A 148 -20.41 -7.05 -10.90
N ALA A 149 -21.67 -7.43 -10.66
CA ALA A 149 -22.76 -7.26 -11.63
C ALA A 149 -23.04 -5.78 -11.95
N GLU A 150 -22.83 -4.87 -11.00
CA GLU A 150 -23.06 -3.42 -11.21
C GLU A 150 -22.01 -2.77 -12.12
N LEU A 151 -20.89 -3.46 -12.38
CA LEU A 151 -19.81 -2.97 -13.26
C LEU A 151 -19.90 -3.52 -14.68
N GLU A 152 -20.71 -4.57 -14.91
CA GLU A 152 -20.87 -5.22 -16.21
C GLU A 152 -22.13 -4.72 -16.96
N GLU A 153 -22.90 -3.77 -16.39
CA GLU A 153 -24.10 -3.12 -16.97
C GLU A 153 -23.80 -1.74 -17.63
#